data_AF-A0A3B0UUH4-F1
#
_entry.id   AF-A0A3B0UUH4-F1
#
_cell.length_a   1.000
_cell.length_b   1.000
_cell.length_c   1.000
_cell.angle_alpha   90.00
_cell.angle_beta   90.00
_cell.angle_gamma   90.00
#
_symmetry.space_group_name_H-M   'P 1'
#
loop_
_entity.id
_entity.type
_entity.pdbx_description
1 polymer ?
#
loop_
_entity_poly.entity_id
_entity_poly.type
_entity_poly.pdbx_seq_one_letter_code
_entity_poly.pdbx_strand_id
1 'polypeptide(L)'
;MVKFTRFETRRSATFTFLGFEYRWGLSRKNNPLVKMRTAKKKFQLALSAMQAWIKLERCRLGTAGIMEKLRAKLQGHYNYYGVSGNIALLNSFYQQTCRIVYKWLNRRSQRKSCNWSRFRDMLNYFRIPRPRIIGYWS
;
A
#
# COMPACT_ATOMS: atom_id res chain seq x y z
N MET A 1 -11.60 -25.85 11.64
CA MET A 1 -10.95 -24.85 12.52
C MET A 1 -9.50 -24.70 12.07
N VAL A 2 -9.04 -23.49 11.77
CA VAL A 2 -7.63 -23.27 11.39
C VAL A 2 -6.78 -23.26 12.67
N LYS A 3 -5.79 -24.17 12.76
CA LYS A 3 -4.88 -24.26 13.92
C LYS A 3 -3.59 -23.48 13.64
N PHE A 4 -3.29 -22.51 14.50
CA PHE A 4 -1.97 -21.88 14.56
C PHE A 4 -1.23 -22.41 15.78
N THR A 5 -0.65 -23.61 15.65
CA THR A 5 0.32 -24.15 16.62
C THR A 5 1.72 -24.15 16.02
N ARG A 6 2.75 -23.86 16.83
CA ARG A 6 4.15 -23.87 16.38
C ARG A 6 4.66 -25.24 15.90
N PHE A 7 3.92 -26.30 16.20
CA PHE A 7 4.24 -27.69 15.88
C PHE A 7 3.72 -28.12 14.50
N GLU A 8 2.70 -27.45 13.97
CA GLU A 8 2.09 -27.76 12.67
C GLU A 8 2.08 -26.53 11.77
N THR A 9 3.20 -26.28 11.09
CA THR A 9 3.45 -25.04 10.30
C THR A 9 3.38 -25.27 8.78
N ARG A 10 3.54 -26.51 8.32
CA ARG A 10 3.64 -26.88 6.89
C ARG A 10 2.31 -27.19 6.22
N ARG A 11 1.26 -27.54 6.98
CA ARG A 11 -0.08 -27.91 6.48
C ARG A 11 -1.18 -26.91 6.88
N SER A 12 -0.78 -25.78 7.43
CA SER A 12 -1.70 -24.86 8.08
C SER A 12 -2.41 -24.00 7.05
N ALA A 13 -3.74 -23.96 7.13
CA ALA A 13 -4.57 -23.14 6.25
C ALA A 13 -4.34 -21.64 6.52
N THR A 14 -4.55 -20.81 5.48
CA THR A 14 -4.63 -19.35 5.62
C THR A 14 -6.05 -18.95 5.98
N PHE A 15 -6.22 -17.88 6.77
CA PHE A 15 -7.54 -17.29 6.99
C PHE A 15 -7.47 -15.77 6.92
N THR A 16 -8.62 -15.13 6.69
CA THR A 16 -8.72 -13.67 6.60
C THR A 16 -9.50 -13.12 7.80
N PHE A 17 -8.94 -12.13 8.48
CA PHE A 17 -9.59 -11.42 9.58
C PHE A 17 -9.13 -9.96 9.62
N LEU A 18 -10.06 -9.03 9.89
CA LEU A 18 -9.81 -7.57 9.90
C LEU A 18 -9.02 -7.05 8.69
N GLY A 19 -9.26 -7.62 7.50
CA GLY A 19 -8.57 -7.21 6.28
C GLY A 19 -7.12 -7.69 6.12
N PHE A 20 -6.66 -8.57 7.01
CA PHE A 20 -5.40 -9.28 6.89
C PHE A 20 -5.62 -10.74 6.54
N GLU A 21 -4.75 -11.29 5.71
CA GLU A 21 -4.57 -12.72 5.55
C GLU A 21 -3.45 -13.17 6.49
N TYR A 22 -3.77 -14.11 7.37
CA TYR A 22 -2.86 -14.72 8.33
C TYR A 22 -2.35 -16.04 7.76
N ARG A 23 -1.03 -16.22 7.84
CA ARG A 23 -0.35 -17.40 7.32
C ARG A 23 0.89 -17.72 8.14
N TRP A 24 1.27 -18.98 8.18
CA TRP A 24 2.58 -19.34 8.70
C TRP A 24 3.69 -18.87 7.78
N GLY A 25 4.82 -18.55 8.39
CA GLY A 25 6.07 -18.28 7.70
C GLY A 25 7.23 -18.38 8.67
N LEU A 26 8.42 -18.09 8.17
CA LEU A 26 9.65 -18.13 8.95
C LEU A 26 10.12 -16.72 9.31
N SER A 27 10.69 -16.57 10.51
CA SER A 27 11.45 -15.40 10.91
C SER A 27 12.74 -15.29 10.09
N ARG A 28 13.47 -14.18 10.24
CA ARG A 28 14.84 -14.06 9.70
C ARG A 28 15.81 -15.07 10.31
N LYS A 29 15.50 -15.56 11.52
CA LYS A 29 16.24 -16.62 12.23
C LYS A 29 15.65 -18.02 12.00
N ASN A 30 14.83 -18.20 10.97
CA ASN A 30 14.15 -19.47 10.64
C ASN A 30 13.18 -20.03 11.69
N ASN A 31 12.78 -19.23 12.68
CA ASN A 31 11.77 -19.65 13.65
C ASN A 31 10.35 -19.51 13.04
N PRO A 32 9.45 -20.49 13.24
CA PRO A 32 8.06 -20.35 12.80
C PRO A 32 7.37 -19.17 13.46
N LEU A 33 6.66 -18.36 12.67
CA LEU A 33 5.81 -17.27 13.15
C LEU A 33 4.61 -17.04 12.23
N VAL A 34 3.57 -16.42 12.78
CA VAL A 34 2.40 -15.99 12.01
C VAL A 34 2.70 -14.66 11.34
N LYS A 35 2.70 -14.65 10.00
CA LYS A 35 2.84 -13.43 9.20
C LYS A 35 1.47 -12.94 8.78
N MET A 36 1.35 -11.62 8.73
CA MET A 36 0.17 -10.96 8.19
C MET A 36 0.52 -10.31 6.85
N ARG A 37 -0.42 -10.39 5.91
CA ARG A 37 -0.39 -9.57 4.70
C ARG A 37 -1.75 -8.96 4.44
N THR A 38 -1.82 -7.84 3.72
CA THR A 38 -3.10 -7.25 3.30
C THR A 38 -3.89 -8.29 2.51
N ALA A 39 -5.15 -8.53 2.91
CA ALA A 39 -6.01 -9.45 2.19
C ALA A 39 -6.24 -8.96 0.76
N LYS A 40 -6.22 -9.87 -0.22
CA LYS A 40 -6.32 -9.55 -1.66
C LYS A 40 -7.48 -8.61 -1.98
N LYS A 41 -8.67 -8.90 -1.44
CA LYS A 41 -9.88 -8.07 -1.63
C LYS A 41 -9.70 -6.64 -1.10
N LYS A 42 -9.07 -6.48 0.07
CA LYS A 42 -8.81 -5.16 0.66
C LYS A 42 -7.74 -4.38 -0.10
N PHE A 43 -6.72 -5.08 -0.60
CA PHE A 43 -5.69 -4.47 -1.45
C PHE A 43 -6.30 -3.89 -2.73
N GLN A 44 -7.13 -4.67 -3.42
CA GLN A 44 -7.84 -4.22 -4.62
C GLN A 44 -8.77 -3.05 -4.32
N LEU A 45 -9.55 -3.14 -3.23
CA LEU A 45 -10.43 -2.06 -2.81
C LEU A 45 -9.68 -0.75 -2.55
N ALA A 46 -8.52 -0.81 -1.89
CA ALA A 46 -7.70 0.37 -1.60
C ALA A 46 -7.17 1.03 -2.89
N LEU A 47 -6.77 0.25 -3.89
CA LEU A 47 -6.35 0.78 -5.19
C LEU A 47 -7.51 1.40 -5.97
N SER A 48 -8.67 0.74 -5.97
CA SER A 48 -9.89 1.28 -6.58
C SER A 48 -10.30 2.60 -5.92
N ALA A 49 -10.22 2.70 -4.60
CA ALA A 49 -10.49 3.93 -3.86
C ALA A 49 -9.49 5.04 -4.21
N MET A 50 -8.20 4.72 -4.34
CA MET A 50 -7.18 5.68 -4.79
C MET A 50 -7.47 6.19 -6.20
N GLN A 51 -7.86 5.29 -7.12
CA GLN A 51 -8.21 5.65 -8.48
C GLN A 51 -9.47 6.52 -8.55
N ALA A 52 -10.53 6.14 -7.83
CA ALA A 52 -11.76 6.93 -7.76
C ALA A 52 -11.48 8.34 -7.20
N TRP A 53 -10.70 8.42 -6.12
CA TRP A 53 -10.30 9.69 -5.52
C TRP A 53 -9.56 10.60 -6.50
N ILE A 54 -8.48 10.14 -7.13
CA ILE A 54 -7.72 11.01 -8.03
C ILE A 54 -8.55 11.37 -9.27
N LYS A 55 -9.42 10.47 -9.75
CA LYS A 55 -10.36 10.79 -10.81
C LYS A 55 -11.26 11.95 -10.37
N LEU A 56 -11.84 11.94 -9.18
CA LEU A 56 -12.70 13.03 -8.74
C LEU A 56 -11.93 14.36 -8.56
N GLU A 57 -10.77 14.30 -7.91
CA GLU A 57 -10.10 15.50 -7.40
C GLU A 57 -9.12 16.16 -8.38
N ARG A 58 -8.68 15.45 -9.45
CA ARG A 58 -7.63 15.94 -10.38
C ARG A 58 -7.90 17.31 -11.00
N CYS A 59 -9.16 17.67 -11.22
CA CYS A 59 -9.54 18.96 -11.80
C CYS A 59 -9.88 20.01 -10.74
N ARG A 60 -10.22 19.58 -9.51
CA ARG A 60 -10.65 20.45 -8.41
C ARG A 60 -9.48 20.99 -7.62
N LEU A 61 -8.44 20.18 -7.44
CA LEU A 61 -7.26 20.54 -6.64
C LEU A 61 -6.09 20.96 -7.51
N GLY A 62 -5.29 21.92 -7.03
CA GLY A 62 -3.95 22.17 -7.55
C GLY A 62 -3.01 20.98 -7.30
N THR A 63 -1.87 20.93 -7.98
CA THR A 63 -0.87 19.85 -7.82
C THR A 63 -0.42 19.69 -6.38
N ALA A 64 -0.18 20.79 -5.65
CA ALA A 64 0.19 20.76 -4.24
C ALA A 64 -0.86 20.06 -3.36
N GLY A 65 -2.14 20.46 -3.48
CA GLY A 65 -3.24 19.84 -2.74
C GLY A 65 -3.44 18.35 -3.07
N ILE A 66 -3.18 17.93 -4.32
CA ILE A 66 -3.17 16.51 -4.69
C ILE A 66 -2.05 15.77 -3.94
N MET A 67 -0.85 16.35 -3.88
CA MET A 67 0.30 15.73 -3.23
C MET A 67 0.15 15.64 -1.71
N GLU A 68 -0.42 16.66 -1.07
CA GLU A 68 -0.74 16.64 0.37
C GLU A 68 -1.76 15.55 0.70
N LYS A 69 -2.86 15.47 -0.05
CA LYS A 69 -3.85 14.40 0.14
C LYS A 69 -3.28 13.02 -0.18
N LEU A 70 -2.41 12.91 -1.19
CA LEU A 70 -1.71 11.66 -1.52
C LEU A 70 -0.84 11.20 -0.34
N ARG A 71 -0.06 12.11 0.23
CA ARG A 71 0.77 11.85 1.43
C ARG A 71 -0.10 11.30 2.56
N ALA A 72 -1.19 11.98 2.90
CA ALA A 72 -2.09 11.57 3.98
C ALA A 72 -2.69 10.17 3.72
N LYS A 73 -3.12 9.89 2.49
CA LYS A 73 -3.69 8.58 2.12
C LYS A 73 -2.67 7.44 2.19
N LEU A 74 -1.45 7.66 1.72
CA LEU A 74 -0.37 6.68 1.84
C LEU A 74 0.00 6.46 3.31
N GLN A 75 0.12 7.53 4.09
CA GLN A 75 0.42 7.43 5.51
C GLN A 75 -0.64 6.62 6.26
N GLY A 76 -1.92 6.88 6.02
CA GLY A 76 -3.02 6.11 6.61
C GLY A 76 -2.97 4.62 6.22
N HIS A 77 -2.67 4.31 4.95
CA HIS A 77 -2.50 2.93 4.51
C HIS A 77 -1.34 2.24 5.22
N TYR A 78 -0.21 2.93 5.40
CA TYR A 78 0.96 2.38 6.10
C TYR A 78 0.72 2.23 7.59
N ASN A 79 0.01 3.16 8.23
CA ASN A 79 -0.33 3.05 9.65
C ASN A 79 -1.17 1.79 9.93
N TYR A 80 -2.08 1.43 9.03
CA TYR A 80 -2.91 0.24 9.20
C TYR A 80 -2.21 -1.04 8.74
N TYR A 81 -1.70 -1.07 7.51
CA TYR A 81 -1.15 -2.28 6.90
C TYR A 81 0.36 -2.46 7.10
N GLY A 82 1.02 -1.55 7.84
CA GLY A 82 2.44 -1.52 8.16
C GLY A 82 2.89 -2.60 9.14
N VAL A 83 2.53 -3.86 8.88
CA VAL A 83 2.79 -4.99 9.77
C VAL A 83 3.89 -5.90 9.23
N SER A 84 4.59 -6.58 10.15
CA SER A 84 5.62 -7.55 9.78
C SER A 84 5.08 -8.62 8.83
N GLY A 85 5.83 -8.89 7.75
CA GLY A 85 5.44 -9.81 6.68
C GLY A 85 4.68 -9.17 5.51
N ASN A 86 4.29 -7.89 5.61
CA ASN A 86 3.50 -7.21 4.58
C ASN A 86 4.26 -6.20 3.70
N ILE A 87 5.57 -6.00 3.92
CA ILE A 87 6.35 -4.96 3.23
C ILE A 87 6.28 -5.05 1.69
N ALA A 88 6.23 -6.27 1.15
CA ALA A 88 6.11 -6.50 -0.29
C ALA A 88 4.81 -5.92 -0.87
N LEU A 89 3.67 -6.12 -0.19
CA LEU A 89 2.40 -5.53 -0.63
C LEU A 89 2.37 -4.02 -0.40
N LEU A 90 2.98 -3.49 0.66
CA LEU A 90 3.07 -2.03 0.84
C LEU A 90 3.87 -1.37 -0.30
N ASN A 91 4.98 -1.99 -0.72
CA ASN A 91 5.73 -1.57 -1.90
C ASN A 91 4.91 -1.64 -3.18
N SER A 92 4.18 -2.73 -3.39
CA SER A 92 3.28 -2.86 -4.54
C SER A 92 2.19 -1.78 -4.53
N PHE A 93 1.59 -1.51 -3.37
CA PHE A 93 0.57 -0.48 -3.20
C PHE A 93 1.11 0.91 -3.54
N TYR A 94 2.29 1.26 -3.04
CA TYR A 94 2.96 2.52 -3.37
C TYR A 94 3.20 2.68 -4.87
N GLN A 95 3.81 1.67 -5.50
CA GLN A 95 4.12 1.72 -6.94
C GLN A 95 2.85 1.87 -7.79
N GLN A 96 1.81 1.11 -7.48
CA GLN A 96 0.53 1.18 -8.20
C GLN A 96 -0.17 2.51 -7.95
N THR A 97 -0.15 3.02 -6.73
CA THR A 97 -0.68 4.35 -6.39
C THR A 97 0.05 5.45 -7.17
N CYS A 98 1.38 5.44 -7.21
CA CYS A 98 2.18 6.38 -8.00
C CYS A 98 1.82 6.33 -9.48
N ARG A 99 1.65 5.13 -10.06
CA ARG A 99 1.20 4.95 -11.45
C ARG A 99 -0.21 5.49 -11.70
N ILE A 100 -1.14 5.24 -10.78
CA ILE A 100 -2.51 5.75 -10.83
C ILE A 100 -2.49 7.28 -10.82
N VAL A 101 -1.78 7.89 -9.88
CA VAL A 101 -1.69 9.36 -9.75
C VAL A 101 -1.01 9.97 -10.98
N TYR A 102 0.14 9.45 -11.41
CA TYR A 102 0.84 9.89 -12.61
C TYR A 102 -0.07 9.87 -13.84
N LYS A 103 -0.79 8.76 -14.05
CA LYS A 103 -1.73 8.59 -15.17
C LYS A 103 -2.82 9.65 -15.16
N TRP A 104 -3.43 9.93 -14.01
CA TRP A 104 -4.56 10.86 -13.94
C TRP A 104 -4.13 12.33 -13.93
N LEU A 105 -2.96 12.66 -13.41
CA LEU A 105 -2.37 14.00 -13.54
C LEU A 105 -2.07 14.33 -15.02
N ASN A 106 -1.49 13.39 -15.76
CA ASN A 106 -1.26 13.56 -17.21
C ASN A 106 -2.54 13.54 -18.06
N ARG A 107 -3.70 13.23 -17.46
CA ARG A 107 -5.02 13.33 -18.10
C ARG A 107 -5.78 14.60 -17.69
N ARG A 108 -5.16 15.48 -16.90
CA ARG A 108 -5.76 16.76 -16.47
C ARG A 108 -5.67 17.83 -17.54
N SER A 109 -4.57 17.86 -18.31
CA SER A 109 -4.33 18.88 -19.33
C SER A 109 -4.17 18.24 -20.71
N GLN A 110 -4.44 18.98 -21.78
CA GLN A 110 -4.21 18.51 -23.14
C GLN A 110 -2.71 18.29 -23.46
N ARG A 111 -1.79 18.84 -22.64
CA ARG A 111 -0.35 18.58 -22.73
C ARG A 111 0.06 17.50 -21.71
N LYS A 112 0.66 16.41 -22.19
CA LYS A 112 1.35 15.42 -21.34
C LYS A 112 2.72 15.95 -20.91
N SER A 113 2.74 17.04 -20.13
CA SER A 113 3.97 17.77 -19.80
C SER A 113 4.79 17.15 -18.66
N CYS A 114 4.21 16.20 -17.92
CA CYS A 114 4.86 15.56 -16.79
C CYS A 114 5.36 14.16 -17.18
N ASN A 115 6.68 14.05 -17.39
CA ASN A 115 7.34 12.75 -17.54
C ASN A 115 7.60 12.11 -16.17
N TRP A 116 8.01 10.84 -16.16
CA TRP A 116 8.25 10.10 -14.93
C TRP A 116 9.37 10.69 -14.05
N SER A 117 10.37 11.35 -14.65
CA SER A 117 11.43 12.02 -13.88
C SER A 117 10.87 13.17 -13.06
N ARG A 118 10.18 14.11 -13.73
CA ARG A 118 9.52 15.24 -13.07
C ARG A 118 8.51 14.79 -12.03
N PHE A 119 7.78 13.71 -12.30
CA PHE A 119 6.86 13.13 -11.32
C PHE A 119 7.60 12.62 -10.09
N ARG A 120 8.74 11.95 -10.25
CA ARG A 120 9.58 11.49 -9.13
C ARG A 120 10.15 12.66 -8.34
N ASP A 121 10.62 13.71 -9.01
CA ASP A 121 11.12 14.93 -8.37
C ASP A 121 10.01 15.59 -7.55
N MET A 122 8.78 15.61 -8.07
CA MET A 122 7.62 16.09 -7.35
C MET A 122 7.29 15.23 -6.12
N LEU A 123 7.33 13.89 -6.22
CA LEU A 123 7.15 13.02 -5.06
C LEU A 123 8.20 13.30 -3.97
N ASN A 124 9.44 13.59 -4.37
CA ASN A 124 10.53 13.92 -3.45
C ASN A 124 10.33 15.32 -2.81
N TYR A 125 10.01 16.33 -3.62
CA TYR A 125 9.74 17.70 -3.17
C TYR A 125 8.61 17.73 -2.13
N PHE A 126 7.49 17.07 -2.44
CA PHE A 126 6.36 16.92 -1.52
C PHE A 126 6.56 15.79 -0.50
N ARG A 127 7.79 15.31 -0.28
CA ARG A 127 8.22 14.29 0.69
C ARG A 127 7.19 13.15 0.86
N ILE A 128 6.71 12.59 -0.25
CA ILE A 128 5.71 11.54 -0.25
C ILE A 128 6.30 10.30 0.46
N PRO A 129 5.63 9.76 1.50
CA PRO A 129 6.20 8.73 2.35
C PRO A 129 6.40 7.45 1.54
N ARG A 130 7.55 6.81 1.78
CA ARG A 130 7.81 5.46 1.30
C ARG A 130 7.17 4.44 2.25
N PRO A 131 6.82 3.24 1.74
CA PRO A 131 6.39 2.10 2.55
C PRO A 131 7.34 1.84 3.72
N ARG A 132 6.76 1.66 4.91
CA ARG A 132 7.49 1.27 6.11
C ARG A 132 6.67 0.29 6.96
N ILE A 133 7.36 -0.54 7.71
CA ILE A 133 6.74 -1.33 8.79
C ILE A 133 6.64 -0.42 10.02
N ILE A 134 5.45 -0.36 10.61
CA ILE A 134 5.14 0.45 11.79
C ILE A 134 5.28 -0.37 13.07
N GLY A 135 4.87 -1.65 13.05
CA GLY A 135 4.94 -2.47 14.26
C GLY A 135 4.71 -3.96 14.06
N TYR A 136 4.92 -4.67 15.16
CA TYR A 136 4.47 -6.04 15.38
C TYR A 136 3.17 -5.95 16.18
N TRP A 137 2.13 -6.67 15.76
CA TRP A 137 1.07 -7.03 16.69
C TRP A 137 1.63 -8.21 17.48
N SER A 138 2.20 -7.90 18.65
CA SER A 138 2.63 -8.88 19.66
C SER A 138 1.41 -9.41 20.40
#